data_AF-A0A2Z6AJI8-F1
#
_entry.id   AF-A0A2Z6AJI8-F1
#
_cell.length_a   1.000
_cell.length_b   1.000
_cell.length_c   1.000
_cell.angle_alpha   90.00
_cell.angle_beta   90.00
_cell.angle_gamma   90.00
#
_symmetry.space_group_name_H-M   'P 1'
#
loop_
_entity.id
_entity.type
_entity.pdbx_description
1 polymer ?
#
loop_
_entity_poly.entity_id
_entity_poly.type
_entity_poly.pdbx_seq_one_letter_code
_entity_poly.pdbx_strand_id
1 'polypeptide(L)'
;MFLAQAFAGQYAAAAAVTRRAQWYSIATFARFAAGDANLSSVTDLTTEMVGRYMLWLDRQRSASGNPWSEAYKGNMLTSLRQLVEWTRRNRPDRLPCRIDFTRGSYDIHSSKPRRRLTASELKAILAHCYEEIDEAWRMFSIGQQALATTGELAGIDPRLVDAIRKLAHVDDGIVPGRRKMELSGVPWSTVRRHGGLQKVAPYLHLTGEAAVAFYIAIIIQTAGNPDPIRLISRDCLTPHPLDGNRVMVEWDKPRAGRKLKRAQRRSFDTRRAYAAPNLINRLLQMTASLVQRARPQDREKLFLLLSGQTGAVTVVPNPTLWRGVKLFVDRRNAIVAATSADERRLPLLPNMAPAFLRGSVATEYYRASGGDIVTTQAQLNHASVTTTDRYVRGPETEKIQQEAIAEVQALLIAWVTGAEPPKSKPRRRPGRSTVPFSHDCLDPANGACNGTLCPHYGACLRCPGLVIPLDIDHLARILQAIAALVDARDRIDPVRWEEIYGSSYRILFNDILPDFPTGLRTEAEKLVSALPPLPVLE
;
A
#
# COMPACT_ATOMS: atom_id res chain seq x y z
N MET A 1 24.05 6.29 -28.76
CA MET A 1 24.68 5.12 -28.11
C MET A 1 24.69 5.20 -26.57
N PHE A 2 25.14 6.32 -25.98
CA PHE A 2 25.26 6.56 -24.53
C PHE A 2 24.15 5.94 -23.63
N LEU A 3 22.89 6.40 -23.75
CA LEU A 3 21.79 5.96 -22.88
C LEU A 3 21.42 4.47 -23.03
N ALA A 4 21.74 3.83 -24.17
CA ALA A 4 21.36 2.44 -24.42
C ALA A 4 22.14 1.47 -23.53
N GLN A 5 23.45 1.70 -23.37
CA GLN A 5 24.26 0.91 -22.44
C GLN A 5 23.84 1.13 -20.98
N ALA A 6 23.56 2.38 -20.61
CA ALA A 6 23.07 2.71 -19.27
C ALA A 6 21.73 2.05 -18.96
N PHE A 7 20.81 2.00 -19.94
CA PHE A 7 19.53 1.31 -19.79
C PHE A 7 19.69 -0.19 -19.64
N ALA A 8 20.56 -0.82 -20.45
CA ALA A 8 20.87 -2.23 -20.34
C ALA A 8 21.45 -2.56 -18.95
N GLY A 9 22.45 -1.81 -18.49
CA GLY A 9 23.09 -2.02 -17.18
C GLY A 9 22.17 -1.74 -15.98
N GLN A 10 21.40 -0.66 -16.01
CA GLN A 10 20.51 -0.26 -14.92
C GLN A 10 19.27 -1.17 -14.79
N TYR A 11 18.75 -1.71 -15.90
CA TYR A 11 17.47 -2.42 -15.92
C TYR A 11 17.53 -3.88 -16.42
N ALA A 12 18.72 -4.46 -16.63
CA ALA A 12 18.86 -5.89 -16.98
C ALA A 12 18.04 -6.81 -16.06
N ALA A 13 18.24 -6.69 -14.74
CA ALA A 13 17.55 -7.45 -13.72
C ALA A 13 16.11 -6.97 -13.40
N ALA A 14 15.63 -5.90 -14.04
CA ALA A 14 14.28 -5.39 -13.81
C ALA A 14 13.22 -6.22 -14.56
N ALA A 15 12.02 -6.34 -13.99
CA ALA A 15 10.90 -7.01 -14.66
C ALA A 15 10.56 -6.39 -16.03
N ALA A 16 10.10 -7.20 -16.99
CA ALA A 16 9.83 -6.75 -18.36
C ALA A 16 8.79 -5.60 -18.46
N VAL A 17 7.86 -5.50 -17.50
CA VAL A 17 6.94 -4.35 -17.39
C VAL A 17 7.68 -3.07 -16.99
N THR A 18 8.61 -3.16 -16.03
CA THR A 18 9.46 -2.04 -15.62
C THR A 18 10.37 -1.60 -16.77
N ARG A 19 11.03 -2.54 -17.47
CA ARG A 19 11.85 -2.22 -18.66
C ARG A 19 11.04 -1.45 -19.71
N ARG A 20 9.83 -1.92 -20.06
CA ARG A 20 8.95 -1.22 -21.01
C ARG A 20 8.57 0.19 -20.54
N ALA A 21 8.20 0.35 -19.26
CA ALA A 21 7.85 1.67 -18.72
C ALA A 21 9.04 2.65 -18.76
N GLN A 22 10.23 2.19 -18.40
CA GLN A 22 11.46 3.01 -18.43
C GLN A 22 11.91 3.31 -19.88
N TRP A 23 11.68 2.39 -20.82
CA TRP A 23 11.92 2.63 -22.25
C TRP A 23 11.05 3.77 -22.79
N TYR A 24 9.76 3.86 -22.41
CA TYR A 24 8.91 5.00 -22.77
C TYR A 24 9.43 6.34 -22.21
N SER A 25 10.05 6.34 -21.02
CA SER A 25 10.71 7.54 -20.49
C SER A 25 11.92 7.95 -21.32
N ILE A 26 12.75 6.99 -21.76
CA ILE A 26 13.89 7.27 -22.65
C ILE A 26 13.41 7.76 -24.02
N ALA A 27 12.39 7.12 -24.61
CA ALA A 27 11.81 7.56 -25.87
C ALA A 27 11.20 8.97 -25.76
N THR A 28 10.74 9.37 -24.58
CA THR A 28 10.27 10.74 -24.33
C THR A 28 11.43 11.73 -24.23
N PHE A 29 12.53 11.37 -23.56
CA PHE A 29 13.74 12.18 -23.59
C PHE A 29 14.35 12.29 -25.01
N ALA A 30 14.34 11.21 -25.79
CA ALA A 30 14.83 11.21 -27.17
C ALA A 30 14.04 12.16 -28.08
N ARG A 31 12.72 12.32 -27.87
CA ARG A 31 11.89 13.31 -28.57
C ARG A 31 12.23 14.75 -28.20
N PHE A 32 12.63 15.01 -26.95
CA PHE A 32 13.19 16.31 -26.56
C PHE A 32 14.54 16.54 -27.24
N ALA A 33 15.47 15.56 -27.15
CA ALA A 33 16.81 15.70 -27.68
C ALA A 33 16.85 15.90 -29.20
N ALA A 34 15.94 15.25 -29.95
CA ALA A 34 15.80 15.47 -31.39
C ALA A 34 15.29 16.87 -31.78
N GLY A 35 14.78 17.66 -30.82
CA GLY A 35 14.29 19.02 -31.01
C GLY A 35 15.06 20.11 -30.24
N ASP A 36 16.11 19.75 -29.48
CA ASP A 36 17.02 20.72 -28.84
C ASP A 36 18.27 20.87 -29.71
N ALA A 37 18.41 22.02 -30.39
CA ALA A 37 19.57 22.34 -31.21
C ALA A 37 20.89 22.36 -30.40
N ASN A 38 20.80 22.53 -29.08
CA ASN A 38 21.93 22.55 -28.16
C ASN A 38 22.26 21.16 -27.56
N LEU A 39 21.82 20.06 -28.19
CA LEU A 39 22.07 18.68 -27.75
C LEU A 39 22.54 17.80 -28.92
N SER A 40 23.76 18.09 -29.39
CA SER A 40 24.42 17.40 -30.51
C SER A 40 25.26 16.19 -30.08
N SER A 41 25.76 16.21 -28.84
CA SER A 41 26.81 15.33 -28.34
C SER A 41 26.62 14.94 -26.87
N VAL A 42 27.55 14.14 -26.33
CA VAL A 42 27.49 13.70 -24.92
C VAL A 42 28.01 14.78 -23.96
N THR A 43 28.88 15.69 -24.40
CA THR A 43 29.34 16.84 -23.61
C THR A 43 28.20 17.84 -23.33
N ASP A 44 27.20 17.88 -24.20
CA ASP A 44 26.04 18.78 -24.11
C ASP A 44 25.03 18.32 -23.04
N LEU A 45 25.23 17.13 -22.46
CA LEU A 45 24.48 16.68 -21.30
C LEU A 45 24.98 17.43 -20.05
N THR A 46 24.39 18.59 -19.79
CA THR A 46 24.72 19.48 -18.66
C THR A 46 23.54 19.66 -17.70
N THR A 47 23.78 20.27 -16.54
CA THR A 47 22.72 20.73 -15.61
C THR A 47 21.73 21.69 -16.31
N GLU A 48 22.19 22.51 -17.25
CA GLU A 48 21.33 23.43 -18.00
C GLU A 48 20.40 22.68 -18.97
N MET A 49 20.90 21.65 -19.65
CA MET A 49 20.08 20.74 -20.48
C MET A 49 18.96 20.09 -19.66
N VAL A 50 19.22 19.72 -18.39
CA VAL A 50 18.17 19.21 -17.49
C VAL A 50 17.07 20.26 -17.26
N GLY A 51 17.44 21.54 -17.09
CA GLY A 51 16.50 22.66 -17.00
C GLY A 51 15.67 22.83 -18.28
N ARG A 52 16.29 22.80 -19.46
CA ARG A 52 15.59 22.85 -20.76
C ARG A 52 14.64 21.67 -20.95
N TYR A 53 15.04 20.46 -20.55
CA TYR A 53 14.18 19.27 -20.59
C TYR A 53 12.98 19.39 -19.66
N MET A 54 13.15 19.96 -18.45
CA MET A 54 12.03 20.24 -17.54
C MET A 54 11.03 21.23 -18.14
N LEU A 55 11.50 22.35 -18.69
CA LEU A 55 10.65 23.33 -19.38
C LEU A 55 9.92 22.72 -20.58
N TRP A 56 10.56 21.78 -21.30
CA TRP A 56 9.92 21.03 -22.38
C TRP A 56 8.83 20.08 -21.84
N LEU A 57 9.07 19.39 -20.73
CA LEU A 57 8.09 18.52 -20.06
C LEU A 57 6.84 19.30 -19.60
N ASP A 58 7.00 20.52 -19.11
CA ASP A 58 5.90 21.39 -18.65
C ASP A 58 4.99 21.87 -19.80
N ARG A 59 5.54 21.96 -21.01
CA ARG A 59 4.79 22.28 -22.23
C ARG A 59 3.98 21.09 -22.78
N GLN A 60 4.26 19.86 -22.35
CA GLN A 60 3.60 18.68 -22.90
C GLN A 60 2.12 18.58 -22.49
N ARG A 61 1.31 18.02 -23.40
CA ARG A 61 -0.13 17.79 -23.22
C ARG A 61 -0.49 16.34 -23.49
N SER A 62 -1.58 15.85 -22.89
CA SER A 62 -2.17 14.55 -23.21
C SER A 62 -2.87 14.60 -24.57
N ALA A 63 -3.29 13.44 -25.09
CA ALA A 63 -4.17 13.37 -26.25
C ALA A 63 -5.54 14.06 -26.04
N SER A 64 -5.89 14.38 -24.78
CA SER A 64 -7.10 15.13 -24.41
C SER A 64 -6.81 16.61 -24.12
N GLY A 65 -5.67 17.14 -24.57
CA GLY A 65 -5.28 18.55 -24.40
C GLY A 65 -4.82 18.96 -22.99
N ASN A 66 -4.91 18.09 -21.98
CA ASN A 66 -4.59 18.43 -20.59
C ASN A 66 -3.07 18.43 -20.33
N PRO A 67 -2.53 19.34 -19.50
CA PRO A 67 -1.15 19.26 -19.02
C PRO A 67 -0.77 17.90 -18.45
N TRP A 68 0.47 17.46 -18.67
CA TRP A 68 1.00 16.27 -18.00
C TRP A 68 1.11 16.51 -16.50
N SER A 69 0.74 15.50 -15.70
CA SER A 69 0.78 15.60 -14.25
C SER A 69 2.21 15.65 -13.70
N GLU A 70 2.39 16.33 -12.56
CA GLU A 70 3.65 16.38 -11.80
C GLU A 70 4.28 14.99 -11.61
N ALA A 71 3.46 14.01 -11.22
CA ALA A 71 3.88 12.62 -11.07
C ALA A 71 4.41 12.00 -12.38
N TYR A 72 3.85 12.36 -13.53
CA TYR A 72 4.33 11.85 -14.83
C TYR A 72 5.65 12.53 -15.22
N LYS A 73 5.73 13.87 -15.14
CA LYS A 73 6.95 14.65 -15.41
C LYS A 73 8.12 14.22 -14.50
N GLY A 74 7.86 14.09 -13.19
CA GLY A 74 8.84 13.61 -12.20
C GLY A 74 9.32 12.18 -12.43
N ASN A 75 8.49 11.30 -12.99
CA ASN A 75 8.94 9.97 -13.42
C ASN A 75 9.89 10.04 -14.62
N MET A 76 9.59 10.87 -15.63
CA MET A 76 10.47 11.08 -16.79
C MET A 76 11.86 11.60 -16.37
N LEU A 77 11.88 12.63 -15.52
CA LEU A 77 13.11 13.22 -14.97
C LEU A 77 13.89 12.21 -14.10
N THR A 78 13.19 11.43 -13.27
CA THR A 78 13.82 10.40 -12.43
C THR A 78 14.42 9.26 -13.26
N SER A 79 13.79 8.86 -14.37
CA SER A 79 14.35 7.87 -15.30
C SER A 79 15.67 8.35 -15.90
N LEU A 80 15.74 9.60 -16.38
CA LEU A 80 16.98 10.19 -16.90
C LEU A 80 18.06 10.25 -15.81
N ARG A 81 17.72 10.72 -14.60
CA ARG A 81 18.64 10.77 -13.46
C ARG A 81 19.23 9.39 -13.13
N GLN A 82 18.42 8.34 -13.12
CA GLN A 82 18.92 6.98 -12.84
C GLN A 82 19.94 6.50 -13.87
N LEU A 83 19.77 6.84 -15.16
CA LEU A 83 20.72 6.48 -16.22
C LEU A 83 22.01 7.28 -16.10
N VAL A 84 21.93 8.59 -15.86
CA VAL A 84 23.11 9.44 -15.62
C VAL A 84 23.88 8.98 -14.39
N GLU A 85 23.19 8.70 -13.28
CA GLU A 85 23.83 8.18 -12.08
C GLU A 85 24.44 6.78 -12.27
N TRP A 86 23.81 5.90 -13.06
CA TRP A 86 24.39 4.59 -13.40
C TRP A 86 25.68 4.78 -14.20
N THR A 87 25.65 5.64 -15.22
CA THR A 87 26.83 5.92 -16.05
C THR A 87 27.95 6.52 -15.20
N ARG A 88 27.65 7.48 -14.32
CA ARG A 88 28.65 8.08 -13.42
C ARG A 88 29.37 7.04 -12.55
N ARG A 89 28.68 5.97 -12.15
CA ARG A 89 29.24 4.87 -11.34
C ARG A 89 30.01 3.82 -12.15
N ASN A 90 29.66 3.59 -13.42
CA ASN A 90 30.13 2.44 -14.20
C ASN A 90 30.96 2.80 -15.45
N ARG A 91 30.83 4.04 -15.94
CA ARG A 91 31.47 4.62 -17.14
C ARG A 91 31.69 6.14 -16.96
N PRO A 92 32.49 6.57 -15.96
CA PRO A 92 32.76 7.98 -15.74
C PRO A 92 33.48 8.64 -16.92
N ASP A 93 34.24 7.85 -17.71
CA ASP A 93 34.86 8.22 -18.99
C ASP A 93 33.88 8.84 -20.00
N ARG A 94 32.58 8.56 -19.86
CA ARG A 94 31.52 9.05 -20.77
C ARG A 94 30.71 10.20 -20.20
N LEU A 95 31.04 10.70 -19.00
CA LEU A 95 30.41 11.86 -18.39
C LEU A 95 31.48 12.92 -18.09
N PRO A 96 31.92 13.68 -19.11
CA PRO A 96 32.97 14.68 -18.94
C PRO A 96 32.53 15.85 -18.04
N CYS A 97 31.22 16.10 -17.94
CA CYS A 97 30.64 17.15 -17.12
C CYS A 97 29.82 16.56 -15.97
N ARG A 98 29.83 17.22 -14.81
CA ARG A 98 28.90 16.95 -13.71
C ARG A 98 27.50 17.42 -14.11
N ILE A 99 26.50 16.54 -13.96
CA ILE A 99 25.09 16.84 -14.17
C ILE A 99 24.38 16.78 -12.82
N ASP A 100 23.88 17.92 -12.37
CA ASP A 100 23.05 18.00 -11.17
C ASP A 100 21.56 17.97 -11.54
N PHE A 101 20.80 17.23 -10.73
CA PHE A 101 19.34 17.21 -10.80
C PHE A 101 18.83 17.86 -9.53
N THR A 102 18.07 18.94 -9.66
CA THR A 102 17.40 19.56 -8.51
C THR A 102 16.52 18.51 -7.80
N ARG A 103 16.54 18.52 -6.46
CA ARG A 103 15.64 17.67 -5.68
C ARG A 103 14.30 18.37 -5.55
N GLY A 104 13.20 17.63 -5.69
CA GLY A 104 11.84 18.18 -5.53
C GLY A 104 11.32 19.02 -6.70
N SER A 105 11.98 19.02 -7.86
CA SER A 105 11.60 19.86 -9.03
C SER A 105 10.19 19.64 -9.57
N TYR A 106 9.57 18.52 -9.24
CA TYR A 106 8.15 18.25 -9.49
C TYR A 106 7.53 17.70 -8.22
N ASP A 107 6.36 18.21 -7.86
CA ASP A 107 5.65 17.75 -6.68
C ASP A 107 4.90 16.44 -6.97
N ILE A 108 5.67 15.36 -6.91
CA ILE A 108 5.19 13.99 -7.04
C ILE A 108 4.41 13.50 -5.80
N HIS A 109 4.14 14.35 -4.81
CA HIS A 109 3.60 13.99 -3.50
C HIS A 109 2.31 14.73 -3.09
N SER A 110 2.04 15.96 -3.55
CA SER A 110 0.78 16.69 -3.32
C SER A 110 -0.42 16.23 -4.15
N SER A 111 -0.38 15.01 -4.70
CA SER A 111 -1.53 14.45 -5.41
C SER A 111 -2.76 14.47 -4.49
N LYS A 112 -3.76 15.31 -4.82
CA LYS A 112 -4.99 15.50 -4.03
C LYS A 112 -5.54 14.15 -3.54
N PRO A 113 -6.01 14.06 -2.28
CA PRO A 113 -6.60 12.82 -1.74
C PRO A 113 -7.64 12.24 -2.70
N ARG A 114 -7.43 11.00 -3.14
CA ARG A 114 -8.37 10.31 -4.01
C ARG A 114 -9.56 9.88 -3.17
N ARG A 115 -10.79 10.17 -3.63
CA ARG A 115 -12.03 9.70 -2.98
C ARG A 115 -11.88 8.23 -2.56
N ARG A 116 -12.18 7.97 -1.30
CA ARG A 116 -12.28 6.63 -0.74
C ARG A 116 -13.74 6.19 -0.71
N LEU A 117 -13.93 4.90 -0.83
CA LEU A 117 -15.20 4.25 -0.57
C LEU A 117 -15.35 4.09 0.96
N THR A 118 -16.54 4.33 1.49
CA THR A 118 -16.85 4.15 2.91
C THR A 118 -17.02 2.67 3.27
N ALA A 119 -17.06 2.35 4.57
CA ALA A 119 -17.46 1.04 5.08
C ALA A 119 -18.82 0.55 4.53
N SER A 120 -19.79 1.43 4.32
CA SER A 120 -21.12 1.06 3.79
C SER A 120 -21.04 0.77 2.28
N GLU A 121 -20.33 1.60 1.51
CA GLU A 121 -20.09 1.34 0.08
C GLU A 121 -19.32 0.02 -0.13
N LEU A 122 -18.27 -0.24 0.67
CA LEU A 122 -17.51 -1.51 0.62
C LEU A 122 -18.36 -2.73 0.97
N LYS A 123 -19.25 -2.62 1.97
CA LYS A 123 -20.19 -3.71 2.34
C LYS A 123 -21.22 -3.97 1.23
N ALA A 124 -21.77 -2.92 0.61
CA ALA A 124 -22.70 -3.05 -0.52
C ALA A 124 -22.00 -3.70 -1.73
N ILE A 125 -20.78 -3.27 -2.07
CA ILE A 125 -19.96 -3.90 -3.13
C ILE A 125 -19.76 -5.39 -2.86
N LEU A 126 -19.41 -5.78 -1.62
CA LEU A 126 -19.24 -7.19 -1.26
C LEU A 126 -20.55 -7.98 -1.39
N ALA A 127 -21.68 -7.46 -0.90
CA ALA A 127 -22.98 -8.12 -1.04
C ALA A 127 -23.35 -8.37 -2.52
N HIS A 128 -23.18 -7.35 -3.37
CA HIS A 128 -23.40 -7.49 -4.80
C HIS A 128 -22.45 -8.49 -5.48
N CYS A 129 -21.19 -8.59 -5.02
CA CYS A 129 -20.25 -9.59 -5.52
C CYS A 129 -20.66 -11.00 -5.10
N TYR A 130 -21.13 -11.19 -3.86
CA TYR A 130 -21.52 -12.51 -3.35
C TYR A 130 -22.72 -13.09 -4.09
N GLU A 131 -23.75 -12.29 -4.38
CA GLU A 131 -24.88 -12.74 -5.21
C GLU A 131 -24.43 -13.19 -6.63
N GLU A 132 -23.58 -12.41 -7.32
CA GLU A 132 -23.09 -12.78 -8.66
C GLU A 132 -22.14 -14.00 -8.61
N ILE A 133 -21.38 -14.16 -7.52
CA ILE A 133 -20.54 -15.33 -7.24
C ILE A 133 -21.39 -16.58 -7.00
N ASP A 134 -22.48 -16.49 -6.23
CA ASP A 134 -23.34 -17.63 -5.93
C ASP A 134 -24.20 -18.03 -7.14
N GLU A 135 -24.67 -17.07 -7.95
CA GLU A 135 -25.33 -17.38 -9.23
C GLU A 135 -24.38 -18.14 -10.16
N ALA A 136 -23.14 -17.66 -10.32
CA ALA A 136 -22.12 -18.31 -11.13
C ALA A 136 -21.71 -19.68 -10.57
N TRP A 137 -21.57 -19.80 -9.25
CA TRP A 137 -21.24 -21.05 -8.59
C TRP A 137 -22.38 -22.09 -8.72
N ARG A 138 -23.64 -21.65 -8.64
CA ARG A 138 -24.82 -22.50 -8.85
C ARG A 138 -24.86 -23.05 -10.27
N MET A 139 -24.66 -22.21 -11.29
CA MET A 139 -24.58 -22.65 -12.69
C MET A 139 -23.45 -23.66 -12.89
N PHE A 140 -22.25 -23.35 -12.41
CA PHE A 140 -21.11 -24.26 -12.49
C PHE A 140 -21.38 -25.60 -11.79
N SER A 141 -21.97 -25.58 -10.58
CA SER A 141 -22.33 -26.79 -9.83
C SER A 141 -23.36 -27.66 -10.58
N ILE A 142 -24.38 -27.05 -11.19
CA ILE A 142 -25.33 -27.78 -12.06
C ILE A 142 -24.60 -28.44 -13.23
N GLY A 143 -23.63 -27.75 -13.84
CA GLY A 143 -22.82 -28.31 -14.91
C GLY A 143 -21.94 -29.47 -14.45
N GLN A 144 -21.29 -29.38 -13.29
CA GLN A 144 -20.52 -30.50 -12.72
C GLN A 144 -21.43 -31.71 -12.42
N GLN A 145 -22.63 -31.49 -11.87
CA GLN A 145 -23.62 -32.56 -11.66
C GLN A 145 -24.08 -33.19 -12.99
N ALA A 146 -24.27 -32.38 -14.04
CA ALA A 146 -24.65 -32.86 -15.37
C ALA A 146 -23.56 -33.73 -16.02
N LEU A 147 -22.28 -33.51 -15.69
CA LEU A 147 -21.15 -34.30 -16.17
C LEU A 147 -20.88 -35.55 -15.32
N ALA A 148 -21.19 -35.50 -14.01
CA ALA A 148 -21.01 -36.64 -13.10
C ALA A 148 -22.13 -37.69 -13.20
N THR A 149 -23.36 -37.27 -13.52
CA THR A 149 -24.55 -38.13 -13.60
C THR A 149 -24.91 -38.42 -15.06
N THR A 150 -25.41 -39.62 -15.36
CA THR A 150 -25.90 -40.01 -16.70
C THR A 150 -27.38 -39.68 -16.94
N GLY A 151 -28.22 -39.79 -15.91
CA GLY A 151 -29.67 -39.50 -15.96
C GLY A 151 -30.03 -38.01 -16.01
N GLU A 152 -31.32 -37.70 -15.85
CA GLU A 152 -31.82 -36.32 -15.76
C GLU A 152 -31.46 -35.68 -14.41
N LEU A 153 -31.49 -34.33 -14.35
CA LEU A 153 -31.33 -33.57 -13.11
C LEU A 153 -32.65 -32.92 -12.73
N ALA A 154 -33.13 -33.18 -11.50
CA ALA A 154 -34.39 -32.64 -11.01
C ALA A 154 -34.43 -31.10 -11.07
N GLY A 155 -35.47 -30.55 -11.69
CA GLY A 155 -35.68 -29.11 -11.83
C GLY A 155 -34.82 -28.41 -12.90
N ILE A 156 -34.01 -29.15 -13.68
CA ILE A 156 -33.19 -28.60 -14.78
C ILE A 156 -33.71 -29.12 -16.12
N ASP A 157 -33.82 -28.26 -17.13
CA ASP A 157 -34.22 -28.66 -18.50
C ASP A 157 -33.30 -29.78 -19.04
N PRO A 158 -33.82 -30.98 -19.35
CA PRO A 158 -33.01 -32.09 -19.89
C PRO A 158 -32.25 -31.71 -21.17
N ARG A 159 -32.77 -30.76 -21.97
CA ARG A 159 -32.10 -30.25 -23.17
C ARG A 159 -30.86 -29.42 -22.85
N LEU A 160 -30.89 -28.69 -21.71
CA LEU A 160 -29.72 -27.96 -21.21
C LEU A 160 -28.66 -28.95 -20.67
N VAL A 161 -29.08 -30.00 -19.95
CA VAL A 161 -28.20 -31.07 -19.47
C VAL A 161 -27.48 -31.77 -20.65
N ASP A 162 -28.24 -32.13 -21.70
CA ASP A 162 -27.71 -32.67 -22.96
C ASP A 162 -26.74 -31.70 -23.65
N ALA A 163 -27.08 -30.41 -23.71
CA ALA A 163 -26.21 -29.39 -24.27
C ALA A 163 -24.89 -29.25 -23.50
N ILE A 164 -24.93 -29.24 -22.16
CA ILE A 164 -23.74 -29.19 -21.29
C ILE A 164 -22.82 -30.38 -21.57
N ARG A 165 -23.36 -31.61 -21.56
CA ARG A 165 -22.61 -32.84 -21.85
C ARG A 165 -21.96 -32.82 -23.22
N LYS A 166 -22.72 -32.48 -24.27
CA LYS A 166 -22.21 -32.40 -25.65
C LYS A 166 -21.09 -31.38 -25.77
N LEU A 167 -21.24 -30.19 -25.20
CA LEU A 167 -20.22 -29.13 -25.30
C LEU A 167 -18.96 -29.49 -24.51
N ALA A 168 -19.10 -30.06 -23.32
CA ALA A 168 -17.97 -30.55 -22.52
C ALA A 168 -17.18 -31.64 -23.24
N HIS A 169 -17.86 -32.57 -23.92
CA HIS A 169 -17.22 -33.65 -24.68
C HIS A 169 -16.45 -33.14 -25.92
N VAL A 170 -16.93 -32.07 -26.57
CA VAL A 170 -16.25 -31.49 -27.75
C VAL A 170 -14.94 -30.78 -27.38
N ASP A 171 -14.82 -30.19 -26.20
CA ASP A 171 -13.70 -29.29 -25.86
C ASP A 171 -13.27 -29.36 -24.38
N ASP A 172 -13.23 -30.56 -23.82
CA ASP A 172 -12.62 -30.91 -22.52
C ASP A 172 -13.12 -30.06 -21.34
N GLY A 173 -14.45 -29.90 -21.25
CA GLY A 173 -15.09 -29.07 -20.21
C GLY A 173 -14.89 -27.57 -20.41
N ILE A 174 -14.68 -27.12 -21.65
CA ILE A 174 -14.67 -25.72 -22.08
C ILE A 174 -15.73 -25.53 -23.16
N VAL A 175 -16.30 -24.32 -23.32
CA VAL A 175 -17.22 -24.11 -24.45
C VAL A 175 -16.47 -24.10 -25.80
N PRO A 176 -16.85 -24.97 -26.76
CA PRO A 176 -16.22 -25.01 -28.08
C PRO A 176 -16.52 -23.77 -28.93
N GLY A 177 -15.54 -23.42 -29.77
CA GLY A 177 -15.77 -22.53 -30.90
C GLY A 177 -16.62 -23.23 -31.98
N ARG A 178 -17.43 -22.46 -32.72
CA ARG A 178 -18.40 -22.96 -33.72
C ARG A 178 -17.82 -24.03 -34.67
N ARG A 179 -16.64 -23.79 -35.25
CA ARG A 179 -15.97 -24.75 -36.15
C ARG A 179 -15.65 -26.09 -35.47
N LYS A 180 -15.30 -26.10 -34.18
CA LYS A 180 -15.03 -27.34 -33.43
C LYS A 180 -16.33 -28.12 -33.18
N MET A 181 -17.42 -27.42 -32.87
CA MET A 181 -18.76 -28.03 -32.76
C MET A 181 -19.19 -28.70 -34.07
N GLU A 182 -19.07 -27.98 -35.20
CA GLU A 182 -19.45 -28.46 -36.53
C GLU A 182 -18.63 -29.70 -36.94
N LEU A 183 -17.32 -29.72 -36.67
CA LEU A 183 -16.46 -30.89 -36.92
C LEU A 183 -16.78 -32.10 -36.03
N SER A 184 -17.30 -31.87 -34.81
CA SER A 184 -17.72 -32.93 -33.88
C SER A 184 -19.21 -33.28 -33.99
N GLY A 185 -19.90 -32.85 -35.06
CA GLY A 185 -21.32 -33.17 -35.29
C GLY A 185 -22.32 -32.52 -34.33
N VAL A 186 -21.88 -31.57 -33.48
CA VAL A 186 -22.77 -30.86 -32.55
C VAL A 186 -23.30 -29.59 -33.24
N PRO A 187 -24.61 -29.50 -33.53
CA PRO A 187 -25.13 -28.36 -34.29
C PRO A 187 -25.14 -27.08 -33.45
N TRP A 188 -24.91 -25.92 -34.09
CA TRP A 188 -24.95 -24.62 -33.41
C TRP A 188 -26.32 -24.30 -32.75
N SER A 189 -27.39 -24.96 -33.21
CA SER A 189 -28.72 -24.88 -32.60
C SER A 189 -28.76 -25.33 -31.13
N THR A 190 -27.89 -26.28 -30.73
CA THR A 190 -27.72 -26.73 -29.33
C THR A 190 -27.40 -25.55 -28.43
N VAL A 191 -26.52 -24.64 -28.85
CA VAL A 191 -26.13 -23.45 -28.08
C VAL A 191 -27.13 -22.31 -28.27
N ARG A 192 -27.65 -22.11 -29.49
CA ARG A 192 -28.61 -21.03 -29.80
C ARG A 192 -29.89 -21.15 -28.98
N ARG A 193 -30.38 -22.37 -28.73
CA ARG A 193 -31.59 -22.65 -27.92
C ARG A 193 -31.49 -22.07 -26.51
N HIS A 194 -30.31 -22.09 -25.90
CA HIS A 194 -30.08 -21.63 -24.53
C HIS A 194 -29.50 -20.20 -24.45
N GLY A 195 -29.67 -19.38 -25.51
CA GLY A 195 -29.26 -17.97 -25.51
C GLY A 195 -27.80 -17.71 -25.91
N GLY A 196 -27.10 -18.67 -26.51
CA GLY A 196 -25.74 -18.50 -27.01
C GLY A 196 -24.64 -18.93 -26.05
N LEU A 197 -23.38 -18.96 -26.51
CA LEU A 197 -22.23 -19.48 -25.73
C LEU A 197 -22.07 -18.78 -24.38
N GLN A 198 -22.37 -17.47 -24.30
CA GLN A 198 -22.25 -16.69 -23.05
C GLN A 198 -23.20 -17.18 -21.95
N LYS A 199 -24.34 -17.78 -22.31
CA LYS A 199 -25.32 -18.32 -21.35
C LYS A 199 -25.04 -19.77 -20.95
N VAL A 200 -24.30 -20.53 -21.76
CA VAL A 200 -23.93 -21.93 -21.46
C VAL A 200 -22.53 -22.05 -20.83
N ALA A 201 -21.62 -21.11 -21.11
CA ALA A 201 -20.26 -21.11 -20.54
C ALA A 201 -20.18 -21.17 -19.00
N PRO A 202 -21.06 -20.49 -18.22
CA PRO A 202 -21.02 -20.56 -16.75
C PRO A 202 -21.22 -21.96 -16.16
N TYR A 203 -21.81 -22.89 -16.92
CA TYR A 203 -21.98 -24.29 -16.49
C TYR A 203 -20.68 -25.09 -16.62
N LEU A 204 -19.75 -24.70 -17.49
CA LEU A 204 -18.53 -25.45 -17.77
C LEU A 204 -17.28 -24.85 -17.10
N HIS A 205 -17.17 -23.52 -17.05
CA HIS A 205 -15.98 -22.85 -16.50
C HIS A 205 -16.25 -21.39 -16.13
N LEU A 206 -15.25 -20.75 -15.51
CA LEU A 206 -15.26 -19.34 -15.16
C LEU A 206 -15.48 -18.46 -16.40
N THR A 207 -16.41 -17.50 -16.27
CA THR A 207 -16.67 -16.46 -17.27
C THR A 207 -16.12 -15.11 -16.82
N GLY A 208 -15.98 -14.17 -17.77
CA GLY A 208 -15.43 -12.85 -17.49
C GLY A 208 -16.29 -11.99 -16.54
N GLU A 209 -17.59 -12.26 -16.45
CA GLU A 209 -18.50 -11.55 -15.54
C GLU A 209 -18.24 -12.01 -14.09
N ALA A 210 -18.41 -13.31 -13.82
CA ALA A 210 -18.14 -13.91 -12.51
C ALA A 210 -16.71 -13.61 -12.01
N ALA A 211 -15.70 -13.66 -12.90
CA ALA A 211 -14.32 -13.36 -12.55
C ALA A 211 -14.12 -11.94 -11.99
N VAL A 212 -14.92 -10.95 -12.43
CA VAL A 212 -14.90 -9.58 -11.91
C VAL A 212 -15.40 -9.54 -10.46
N ALA A 213 -16.53 -10.19 -10.17
CA ALA A 213 -17.10 -10.25 -8.82
C ALA A 213 -16.12 -10.94 -7.84
N PHE A 214 -15.57 -12.09 -8.22
CA PHE A 214 -14.52 -12.79 -7.46
C PHE A 214 -13.29 -11.90 -7.21
N TYR A 215 -12.80 -11.21 -8.25
CA TYR A 215 -11.64 -10.33 -8.15
C TYR A 215 -11.87 -9.13 -7.22
N ILE A 216 -13.03 -8.48 -7.28
CA ILE A 216 -13.40 -7.37 -6.39
C ILE A 216 -13.45 -7.87 -4.94
N ALA A 217 -14.16 -8.97 -4.68
CA ALA A 217 -14.29 -9.55 -3.35
C ALA A 217 -12.94 -9.92 -2.73
N ILE A 218 -12.06 -10.60 -3.49
CA ILE A 218 -10.72 -10.98 -3.04
C ILE A 218 -9.85 -9.74 -2.79
N ILE A 219 -9.91 -8.68 -3.63
CA ILE A 219 -9.16 -7.44 -3.37
C ILE A 219 -9.61 -6.77 -2.08
N ILE A 220 -10.92 -6.64 -1.84
CA ILE A 220 -11.44 -5.97 -0.65
C ILE A 220 -10.99 -6.75 0.60
N GLN A 221 -11.14 -8.07 0.62
CA GLN A 221 -10.75 -8.92 1.76
C GLN A 221 -9.25 -8.99 2.00
N THR A 222 -8.43 -9.08 0.95
CA THR A 222 -6.95 -9.12 1.08
C THR A 222 -6.32 -7.75 1.33
N ALA A 223 -7.06 -6.67 1.07
CA ALA A 223 -6.50 -5.35 0.81
C ALA A 223 -5.37 -5.39 -0.24
N GLY A 224 -5.43 -6.32 -1.20
CA GLY A 224 -4.33 -6.61 -2.13
C GLY A 224 -4.09 -5.51 -3.15
N ASN A 225 -2.88 -5.48 -3.72
CA ASN A 225 -2.60 -4.58 -4.85
C ASN A 225 -3.30 -5.13 -6.11
N PRO A 226 -3.99 -4.32 -6.93
CA PRO A 226 -4.80 -4.80 -8.06
C PRO A 226 -4.07 -5.73 -9.04
N ASP A 227 -2.93 -5.29 -9.58
CA ASP A 227 -2.14 -6.10 -10.52
C ASP A 227 -1.62 -7.41 -9.90
N PRO A 228 -1.02 -7.40 -8.68
CA PRO A 228 -0.67 -8.63 -7.97
C PRO A 228 -1.82 -9.61 -7.73
N ILE A 229 -3.01 -9.15 -7.32
CA ILE A 229 -4.17 -10.04 -7.13
C ILE A 229 -4.67 -10.59 -8.47
N ARG A 230 -4.69 -9.78 -9.54
CA ARG A 230 -5.01 -10.25 -10.90
C ARG A 230 -4.04 -11.35 -11.38
N LEU A 231 -2.80 -11.31 -10.93
CA LEU A 231 -1.72 -12.24 -11.27
C LEU A 231 -1.43 -13.26 -10.15
N ILE A 232 -2.35 -13.42 -9.20
CA ILE A 232 -2.21 -14.37 -8.09
C ILE A 232 -2.07 -15.80 -8.62
N SER A 233 -1.26 -16.57 -7.92
CA SER A 233 -0.90 -17.93 -8.30
C SER A 233 -1.99 -18.94 -7.90
N ARG A 234 -1.99 -20.14 -8.48
CA ARG A 234 -2.94 -21.21 -8.09
C ARG A 234 -2.59 -21.82 -6.73
N ASP A 235 -1.31 -21.89 -6.39
CA ASP A 235 -0.74 -22.33 -5.11
C ASP A 235 -0.80 -21.25 -4.00
N CYS A 236 -1.64 -20.22 -4.15
CA CYS A 236 -1.69 -19.08 -3.23
C CYS A 236 -2.31 -19.36 -1.85
N LEU A 237 -2.70 -20.60 -1.54
CA LEU A 237 -3.28 -21.01 -0.27
C LEU A 237 -2.29 -21.83 0.55
N THR A 238 -2.00 -21.39 1.77
CA THR A 238 -1.11 -22.09 2.71
C THR A 238 -1.83 -22.30 4.05
N PRO A 239 -1.77 -23.50 4.66
CA PRO A 239 -2.31 -23.71 6.02
C PRO A 239 -1.76 -22.70 7.02
N HIS A 240 -2.57 -22.24 7.96
CA HIS A 240 -2.09 -21.37 9.03
C HIS A 240 -1.30 -22.20 10.06
N PRO A 241 -0.09 -21.78 10.48
CA PRO A 241 0.80 -22.63 11.30
C PRO A 241 0.30 -22.93 12.72
N LEU A 242 -0.73 -22.23 13.20
CA LEU A 242 -1.21 -22.29 14.59
C LEU A 242 -2.74 -22.48 14.73
N ASP A 243 -3.51 -22.46 13.65
CA ASP A 243 -4.98 -22.50 13.72
C ASP A 243 -5.55 -23.26 12.52
N GLY A 244 -6.06 -24.47 12.76
CA GLY A 244 -6.62 -25.33 11.70
C GLY A 244 -7.87 -24.77 11.03
N ASN A 245 -8.54 -23.79 11.63
CA ASN A 245 -9.68 -23.08 11.02
C ASN A 245 -9.23 -21.89 10.16
N ARG A 246 -7.93 -21.72 9.93
CA ARG A 246 -7.38 -20.60 9.16
C ARG A 246 -6.49 -21.04 8.00
N VAL A 247 -6.61 -20.29 6.91
CA VAL A 247 -5.75 -20.41 5.74
C VAL A 247 -5.16 -19.04 5.42
N MET A 248 -3.87 -19.02 5.10
CA MET A 248 -3.17 -17.85 4.59
C MET A 248 -3.34 -17.78 3.07
N VAL A 249 -3.74 -16.61 2.57
CA VAL A 249 -3.65 -16.27 1.15
C VAL A 249 -2.36 -15.49 0.94
N GLU A 250 -1.47 -16.01 0.08
CA GLU A 250 -0.18 -15.40 -0.24
C GLU A 250 -0.13 -14.94 -1.71
N TRP A 251 0.47 -13.76 -1.97
CA TRP A 251 0.66 -13.28 -3.34
C TRP A 251 1.95 -12.50 -3.53
N ASP A 252 2.50 -12.64 -4.73
CA ASP A 252 3.77 -12.06 -5.13
C ASP A 252 3.64 -10.57 -5.46
N LYS A 253 4.59 -9.73 -5.01
CA LYS A 253 4.69 -8.31 -5.43
C LYS A 253 5.87 -8.13 -6.40
N PRO A 254 5.70 -8.35 -7.72
CA PRO A 254 6.80 -8.38 -8.69
C PRO A 254 7.53 -7.05 -8.93
N ARG A 255 7.13 -5.96 -8.25
CA ARG A 255 7.71 -4.62 -8.39
C ARG A 255 8.70 -4.25 -7.26
N ALA A 256 8.93 -5.11 -6.27
CA ALA A 256 9.85 -4.84 -5.18
C ALA A 256 11.31 -5.18 -5.59
N GLY A 257 12.03 -4.21 -6.13
CA GLY A 257 13.40 -4.35 -6.67
C GLY A 257 14.51 -4.54 -5.63
N ARG A 258 14.37 -5.49 -4.70
CA ARG A 258 15.48 -6.01 -3.87
C ARG A 258 15.46 -7.54 -3.94
N LYS A 259 16.61 -8.17 -3.63
CA LYS A 259 16.93 -9.59 -3.83
C LYS A 259 16.03 -10.63 -3.12
N LEU A 260 14.94 -10.21 -2.47
CA LEU A 260 13.92 -11.09 -1.91
C LEU A 260 12.54 -10.62 -2.36
N LYS A 261 11.79 -11.47 -3.07
CA LYS A 261 10.34 -11.30 -3.25
C LYS A 261 9.71 -11.45 -1.87
N ARG A 262 9.35 -10.34 -1.21
CA ARG A 262 8.50 -10.41 -0.01
C ARG A 262 7.07 -10.72 -0.45
N ALA A 263 6.68 -11.99 -0.35
CA ALA A 263 5.29 -12.41 -0.48
C ALA A 263 4.42 -11.58 0.49
N GLN A 264 3.30 -11.08 -0.01
CA GLN A 264 2.29 -10.44 0.83
C GLN A 264 1.29 -11.52 1.25
N ARG A 265 1.06 -11.69 2.55
CA ARG A 265 0.13 -12.70 3.09
C ARG A 265 -0.94 -12.12 4.01
N ARG A 266 -2.09 -12.80 4.09
CA ARG A 266 -3.23 -12.52 4.97
C ARG A 266 -3.85 -13.83 5.47
N SER A 267 -4.15 -13.93 6.76
CA SER A 267 -4.82 -15.10 7.36
C SER A 267 -6.34 -14.86 7.44
N PHE A 268 -7.13 -15.86 7.05
CA PHE A 268 -8.60 -15.82 7.05
C PHE A 268 -9.19 -17.05 7.73
N ASP A 269 -10.28 -16.85 8.46
CA ASP A 269 -11.12 -17.90 9.06
C ASP A 269 -11.97 -18.58 7.97
N THR A 270 -11.74 -19.86 7.72
CA THR A 270 -12.39 -20.63 6.64
C THR A 270 -13.82 -21.04 6.97
N ARG A 271 -14.28 -20.88 8.22
CA ARG A 271 -15.67 -21.15 8.61
C ARG A 271 -16.66 -20.14 8.01
N ARG A 272 -16.16 -18.99 7.53
CA ARG A 272 -16.98 -17.98 6.84
C ARG A 272 -17.11 -18.35 5.36
N ALA A 273 -18.34 -18.62 4.89
CA ALA A 273 -18.61 -19.07 3.52
C ALA A 273 -17.90 -18.24 2.43
N TYR A 274 -17.91 -16.91 2.54
CA TYR A 274 -17.29 -16.00 1.57
C TYR A 274 -15.85 -15.58 1.91
N ALA A 275 -15.16 -16.23 2.84
CA ALA A 275 -13.74 -15.94 3.10
C ALA A 275 -12.90 -16.13 1.82
N ALA A 276 -11.88 -15.29 1.62
CA ALA A 276 -11.03 -15.33 0.43
C ALA A 276 -10.50 -16.73 0.07
N PRO A 277 -10.04 -17.60 1.00
CA PRO A 277 -9.67 -18.98 0.68
C PRO A 277 -10.81 -19.80 0.07
N ASN A 278 -12.05 -19.66 0.57
CA ASN A 278 -13.20 -20.40 0.05
C ASN A 278 -13.59 -19.88 -1.35
N LEU A 279 -13.50 -18.57 -1.57
CA LEU A 279 -13.68 -17.99 -2.91
C LEU A 279 -12.59 -18.45 -3.90
N ILE A 280 -11.34 -18.56 -3.44
CA ILE A 280 -10.22 -19.09 -4.23
C ILE A 280 -10.42 -20.58 -4.53
N ASN A 281 -10.91 -21.39 -3.59
CA ASN A 281 -11.25 -22.79 -3.81
C ASN A 281 -12.36 -22.97 -4.86
N ARG A 282 -13.36 -22.08 -4.90
CA ARG A 282 -14.36 -22.04 -5.99
C ARG A 282 -13.69 -21.69 -7.33
N LEU A 283 -12.85 -20.65 -7.38
CA LEU A 283 -12.11 -20.26 -8.59
C LEU A 283 -11.21 -21.39 -9.11
N LEU A 284 -10.50 -22.11 -8.25
CA LEU A 284 -9.61 -23.21 -8.62
C LEU A 284 -10.37 -24.30 -9.38
N GLN A 285 -11.59 -24.64 -8.94
CA GLN A 285 -12.49 -25.58 -9.60
C GLN A 285 -13.04 -25.02 -10.91
N MET A 286 -13.61 -23.80 -10.90
CA MET A 286 -14.16 -23.15 -12.10
C MET A 286 -13.13 -22.89 -13.20
N THR A 287 -11.84 -22.97 -12.89
CA THR A 287 -10.74 -22.75 -13.86
C THR A 287 -9.93 -24.01 -14.14
N ALA A 288 -10.32 -25.18 -13.60
CA ALA A 288 -9.54 -26.41 -13.73
C ALA A 288 -9.37 -26.85 -15.19
N SER A 289 -10.44 -26.93 -15.98
CA SER A 289 -10.39 -27.25 -17.41
C SER A 289 -9.55 -26.25 -18.20
N LEU A 290 -9.65 -24.96 -17.86
CA LEU A 290 -8.92 -23.87 -18.51
C LEU A 290 -7.39 -24.00 -18.41
N VAL A 291 -6.84 -24.67 -17.38
CA VAL A 291 -5.37 -24.79 -17.18
C VAL A 291 -4.68 -25.47 -18.36
N GLN A 292 -5.24 -26.56 -18.89
CA GLN A 292 -4.59 -27.34 -19.94
C GLN A 292 -4.38 -26.52 -21.23
N ARG A 293 -5.39 -25.70 -21.58
CA ARG A 293 -5.39 -24.81 -22.75
C ARG A 293 -4.74 -23.44 -22.50
N ALA A 294 -4.41 -23.11 -21.26
CA ALA A 294 -3.69 -21.87 -20.94
C ALA A 294 -2.26 -21.91 -21.48
N ARG A 295 -1.79 -20.76 -21.96
CA ARG A 295 -0.39 -20.56 -22.39
C ARG A 295 0.54 -20.93 -21.24
N PRO A 296 1.72 -21.54 -21.47
CA PRO A 296 2.60 -22.03 -20.39
C PRO A 296 2.91 -20.98 -19.30
N GLN A 297 3.12 -19.71 -19.70
CA GLN A 297 3.36 -18.57 -18.81
C GLN A 297 2.17 -18.17 -17.90
N ASP A 298 0.94 -18.56 -18.28
CA ASP A 298 -0.31 -18.19 -17.61
C ASP A 298 -0.91 -19.36 -16.81
N ARG A 299 -0.47 -20.62 -17.01
CA ARG A 299 -1.04 -21.84 -16.38
C ARG A 299 -1.16 -21.74 -14.86
N GLU A 300 -0.14 -21.20 -14.21
CA GLU A 300 -0.09 -21.02 -12.75
C GLU A 300 -0.94 -19.86 -12.25
N LYS A 301 -1.78 -19.22 -13.09
CA LYS A 301 -2.63 -18.09 -12.68
C LYS A 301 -4.04 -18.53 -12.31
N LEU A 302 -4.58 -17.89 -11.28
CA LEU A 302 -5.92 -18.19 -10.79
C LEU A 302 -7.02 -17.66 -11.73
N PHE A 303 -6.87 -16.42 -12.23
CA PHE A 303 -7.87 -15.75 -13.08
C PHE A 303 -7.67 -16.07 -14.58
N LEU A 304 -7.77 -17.35 -14.94
CA LEU A 304 -7.81 -17.80 -16.34
C LEU A 304 -9.19 -17.57 -16.95
N LEU A 305 -9.23 -17.12 -18.20
CA LEU A 305 -10.46 -16.91 -18.98
C LEU A 305 -10.28 -17.35 -20.43
N LEU A 306 -11.35 -17.89 -21.02
CA LEU A 306 -11.46 -18.11 -22.46
C LEU A 306 -11.75 -16.80 -23.18
N SER A 307 -10.92 -16.43 -24.15
CA SER A 307 -11.15 -15.28 -25.02
C SER A 307 -12.23 -15.61 -26.07
N GLY A 308 -13.38 -14.95 -25.99
CA GLY A 308 -14.45 -15.10 -26.98
C GLY A 308 -14.09 -14.62 -28.40
N GLN A 309 -13.01 -13.85 -28.56
CA GLN A 309 -12.53 -13.39 -29.88
C GLN A 309 -11.52 -14.35 -30.52
N THR A 310 -10.65 -14.97 -29.71
CA THR A 310 -9.50 -15.74 -30.22
C THR A 310 -9.54 -17.23 -29.88
N GLY A 311 -10.48 -17.68 -29.03
CA GLY A 311 -10.53 -19.05 -28.51
C GLY A 311 -9.35 -19.43 -27.62
N ALA A 312 -8.44 -18.50 -27.31
CA ALA A 312 -7.27 -18.73 -26.47
C ALA A 312 -7.63 -18.56 -24.99
N VAL A 313 -7.07 -19.40 -24.13
CA VAL A 313 -7.13 -19.22 -22.68
C VAL A 313 -5.92 -18.42 -22.21
N THR A 314 -6.17 -17.33 -21.49
CA THR A 314 -5.14 -16.43 -20.94
C THR A 314 -5.54 -15.92 -19.57
N VAL A 315 -4.58 -15.38 -18.81
CA VAL A 315 -4.91 -14.62 -17.60
C VAL A 315 -5.70 -13.35 -17.97
N VAL A 316 -6.73 -13.00 -17.17
CA VAL A 316 -7.60 -11.85 -17.45
C VAL A 316 -6.78 -10.58 -17.75
N PRO A 317 -6.90 -9.98 -18.96
CA PRO A 317 -6.17 -8.77 -19.30
C PRO A 317 -6.64 -7.58 -18.47
N ASN A 318 -5.73 -6.66 -18.14
CA ASN A 318 -6.08 -5.43 -17.41
C ASN A 318 -7.23 -4.65 -18.09
N PRO A 319 -7.19 -4.29 -19.38
CA PRO A 319 -8.28 -3.54 -20.02
C PRO A 319 -9.64 -4.22 -19.91
N THR A 320 -9.66 -5.56 -20.07
CA THR A 320 -10.87 -6.39 -19.91
C THR A 320 -11.42 -6.31 -18.48
N LEU A 321 -10.55 -6.43 -17.48
CA LEU A 321 -10.94 -6.37 -16.07
C LEU A 321 -11.47 -4.98 -15.67
N TRP A 322 -10.81 -3.92 -16.13
CA TRP A 322 -11.24 -2.54 -15.88
C TRP A 322 -12.60 -2.22 -16.54
N ARG A 323 -12.82 -2.67 -17.79
CA ARG A 323 -14.14 -2.60 -18.43
C ARG A 323 -15.17 -3.45 -17.70
N GLY A 324 -14.78 -4.65 -17.26
CA GLY A 324 -15.62 -5.58 -16.50
C GLY A 324 -16.14 -4.99 -15.19
N VAL A 325 -15.30 -4.29 -14.43
CA VAL A 325 -15.72 -3.60 -13.19
C VAL A 325 -16.77 -2.50 -13.47
N LYS A 326 -16.62 -1.75 -14.57
CA LYS A 326 -17.66 -0.78 -14.96
C LYS A 326 -18.98 -1.49 -15.29
N LEU A 327 -18.92 -2.52 -16.15
CA LEU A 327 -20.11 -3.30 -16.54
C LEU A 327 -20.77 -3.99 -15.34
N PHE A 328 -20.01 -4.45 -14.35
CA PHE A 328 -20.53 -4.97 -13.09
C PHE A 328 -21.35 -3.91 -12.34
N VAL A 329 -20.82 -2.69 -12.15
CA VAL A 329 -21.56 -1.58 -11.52
C VAL A 329 -22.82 -1.25 -12.31
N ASP A 330 -22.69 -1.06 -13.63
CA ASP A 330 -23.81 -0.70 -14.52
C ASP A 330 -24.94 -1.76 -14.46
N ARG A 331 -24.61 -3.07 -14.59
CA ARG A 331 -25.58 -4.18 -14.52
C ARG A 331 -26.24 -4.30 -13.15
N ARG A 332 -25.47 -4.27 -12.06
CA ARG A 332 -26.01 -4.48 -10.70
C ARG A 332 -26.89 -3.30 -10.28
N ASN A 333 -26.55 -2.07 -10.69
CA ASN A 333 -27.41 -0.91 -10.51
C ASN A 333 -28.69 -0.99 -11.36
N ALA A 334 -28.64 -1.54 -12.58
CA ALA A 334 -29.84 -1.77 -13.39
C ALA A 334 -30.78 -2.83 -12.77
N ILE A 335 -30.23 -3.90 -12.18
CA ILE A 335 -31.03 -4.88 -11.40
C ILE A 335 -31.68 -4.18 -10.20
N VAL A 336 -30.90 -3.45 -9.39
CA VAL A 336 -31.44 -2.67 -8.26
C VAL A 336 -32.50 -1.68 -8.72
N ALA A 337 -32.37 -1.04 -9.89
CA ALA A 337 -33.37 -0.14 -10.44
C ALA A 337 -34.68 -0.84 -10.81
N ALA A 338 -34.64 -2.11 -11.24
CA ALA A 338 -35.80 -2.92 -11.59
C ALA A 338 -36.46 -3.64 -10.39
N THR A 339 -35.74 -3.85 -9.28
CA THR A 339 -36.28 -4.45 -8.05
C THR A 339 -37.24 -3.50 -7.32
N SER A 340 -38.46 -3.99 -7.05
CA SER A 340 -39.50 -3.30 -6.28
C SER A 340 -39.06 -2.95 -4.85
N ALA A 341 -39.67 -1.93 -4.26
CA ALA A 341 -39.28 -1.41 -2.94
C ALA A 341 -39.57 -2.37 -1.77
N ASP A 342 -40.49 -3.33 -1.93
CA ASP A 342 -40.89 -4.29 -0.91
C ASP A 342 -39.91 -5.48 -0.75
N GLU A 343 -39.03 -5.69 -1.73
CA GLU A 343 -37.93 -6.66 -1.60
C GLU A 343 -36.76 -6.06 -0.81
N ARG A 344 -35.87 -6.90 -0.25
CA ARG A 344 -34.62 -6.45 0.39
C ARG A 344 -33.61 -5.93 -0.64
N ARG A 345 -33.92 -4.75 -1.18
CA ARG A 345 -33.17 -4.06 -2.22
C ARG A 345 -31.77 -3.67 -1.72
N LEU A 346 -30.73 -4.20 -2.36
CA LEU A 346 -29.36 -3.79 -2.08
C LEU A 346 -29.12 -2.31 -2.46
N PRO A 347 -28.20 -1.60 -1.77
CA PRO A 347 -27.89 -0.20 -2.10
C PRO A 347 -27.22 -0.06 -3.46
N LEU A 348 -27.53 1.03 -4.19
CA LEU A 348 -26.84 1.37 -5.44
C LEU A 348 -25.32 1.47 -5.25
N LEU A 349 -24.58 0.88 -6.19
CA LEU A 349 -23.13 0.89 -6.22
C LEU A 349 -22.58 2.22 -6.76
N PRO A 350 -21.56 2.80 -6.12
CA PRO A 350 -20.86 3.97 -6.65
C PRO A 350 -19.97 3.58 -7.85
N ASN A 351 -19.69 4.55 -8.71
CA ASN A 351 -18.63 4.43 -9.71
C ASN A 351 -17.29 4.12 -9.03
N MET A 352 -16.70 2.97 -9.33
CA MET A 352 -15.47 2.49 -8.69
C MET A 352 -14.42 2.00 -9.69
N ALA A 353 -13.18 1.94 -9.21
CA ALA A 353 -12.03 1.43 -9.94
C ALA A 353 -11.22 0.50 -9.04
N PRO A 354 -10.59 -0.58 -9.56
CA PRO A 354 -9.73 -1.47 -8.77
C PRO A 354 -8.65 -0.73 -7.97
N ALA A 355 -8.13 0.38 -8.51
CA ALA A 355 -7.10 1.19 -7.88
C ALA A 355 -7.56 1.92 -6.60
N PHE A 356 -8.87 2.03 -6.34
CA PHE A 356 -9.41 2.69 -5.15
C PHE A 356 -9.71 1.70 -4.01
N LEU A 357 -10.01 0.43 -4.31
CA LEU A 357 -10.43 -0.58 -3.34
C LEU A 357 -9.42 -0.72 -2.18
N ARG A 358 -8.14 -0.98 -2.48
CA ARG A 358 -7.07 -1.09 -1.47
C ARG A 358 -6.89 0.19 -0.64
N GLY A 359 -7.05 1.36 -1.25
CA GLY A 359 -6.97 2.65 -0.54
C GLY A 359 -8.13 2.85 0.43
N SER A 360 -9.32 2.39 0.06
CA SER A 360 -10.53 2.51 0.87
C SER A 360 -10.47 1.55 2.07
N VAL A 361 -10.07 0.29 1.82
CA VAL A 361 -9.84 -0.70 2.88
C VAL A 361 -8.71 -0.24 3.84
N ALA A 362 -7.68 0.45 3.35
CA ALA A 362 -6.66 1.05 4.20
C ALA A 362 -7.24 2.10 5.16
N THR A 363 -8.08 3.02 4.68
CA THR A 363 -8.74 4.04 5.51
C THR A 363 -9.66 3.38 6.56
N GLU A 364 -10.42 2.35 6.20
CA GLU A 364 -11.28 1.65 7.17
C GLU A 364 -10.49 0.88 8.24
N TYR A 365 -9.32 0.31 7.90
CA TYR A 365 -8.43 -0.27 8.91
C TYR A 365 -7.87 0.78 9.88
N TYR A 366 -7.46 1.95 9.37
CA TYR A 366 -6.98 3.07 10.18
C TYR A 366 -8.06 3.59 11.14
N ARG A 367 -9.29 3.72 10.64
CA ARG A 367 -10.47 4.07 11.44
C ARG A 367 -10.74 3.04 12.53
N ALA A 368 -10.74 1.75 12.18
CA ALA A 368 -10.98 0.66 13.12
C ALA A 368 -9.87 0.49 14.16
N SER A 369 -8.65 0.94 13.87
CA SER A 369 -7.52 0.94 14.81
C SER A 369 -7.39 2.23 15.63
N GLY A 370 -8.40 3.11 15.62
CA GLY A 370 -8.38 4.37 16.37
C GLY A 370 -7.28 5.34 15.93
N GLY A 371 -6.82 5.27 14.68
CA GLY A 371 -5.74 6.10 14.15
C GLY A 371 -4.33 5.50 14.23
N ASP A 372 -4.19 4.23 14.65
CA ASP A 372 -2.87 3.57 14.62
C ASP A 372 -2.36 3.30 13.18
N ILE A 373 -1.43 4.15 12.75
CA ILE A 373 -0.78 4.07 11.45
C ILE A 373 0.19 2.87 11.32
N VAL A 374 0.74 2.36 12.44
CA VAL A 374 1.67 1.21 12.47
C VAL A 374 0.90 -0.09 12.32
N THR A 375 -0.22 -0.25 13.05
CA THR A 375 -1.18 -1.33 12.81
C THR A 375 -1.66 -1.30 11.36
N THR A 376 -1.96 -0.12 10.81
CA THR A 376 -2.36 0.02 9.39
C THR A 376 -1.22 -0.24 8.39
N GLN A 377 0.05 -0.12 8.80
CA GLN A 377 1.25 -0.42 7.98
C GLN A 377 1.63 -1.92 7.99
N ALA A 378 1.40 -2.61 9.11
CA ALA A 378 1.49 -4.07 9.22
C ALA A 378 0.30 -4.74 8.51
N GLN A 379 -0.88 -4.13 8.63
CA GLN A 379 -1.92 -4.26 7.63
C GLN A 379 -1.41 -3.70 6.28
N LEU A 380 -1.97 -4.09 5.14
CA LEU A 380 -1.47 -3.71 3.79
C LEU A 380 -0.05 -4.21 3.41
N ASN A 381 0.84 -4.53 4.37
CA ASN A 381 2.27 -4.86 4.21
C ASN A 381 3.10 -3.73 3.56
N HIS A 382 3.20 -2.58 4.23
CA HIS A 382 3.99 -1.42 3.78
C HIS A 382 5.38 -1.34 4.45
N ALA A 383 6.40 -0.92 3.71
CA ALA A 383 7.77 -0.82 4.20
C ALA A 383 8.09 0.50 4.93
N SER A 384 7.19 1.49 4.88
CA SER A 384 7.37 2.82 5.46
C SER A 384 6.00 3.41 5.82
N VAL A 385 5.92 4.02 7.01
CA VAL A 385 4.74 4.75 7.52
C VAL A 385 4.27 5.80 6.51
N THR A 386 5.18 6.54 5.87
CA THR A 386 4.88 7.55 4.83
C THR A 386 4.13 6.99 3.63
N THR A 387 4.30 5.69 3.33
CA THR A 387 3.51 5.01 2.29
C THR A 387 2.10 4.72 2.78
N THR A 388 1.92 4.39 4.05
CA THR A 388 0.60 4.15 4.67
C THR A 388 -0.18 5.46 4.84
N ASP A 389 0.46 6.53 5.30
CA ASP A 389 -0.15 7.87 5.40
C ASP A 389 -0.82 8.28 4.09
N ARG A 390 -0.10 8.17 2.96
CA ARG A 390 -0.65 8.47 1.62
C ARG A 390 -1.86 7.60 1.22
N TYR A 391 -2.03 6.41 1.80
CA TYR A 391 -3.21 5.60 1.56
C TYR A 391 -4.41 6.07 2.38
N VAL A 392 -4.21 6.50 3.62
CA VAL A 392 -5.29 6.85 4.55
C VAL A 392 -5.68 8.33 4.50
N ARG A 393 -4.75 9.24 4.19
CA ARG A 393 -4.93 10.70 4.22
C ARG A 393 -6.20 11.16 3.47
N GLY A 394 -6.98 11.98 4.16
CA GLY A 394 -8.24 12.58 3.74
C GLY A 394 -9.01 13.13 4.95
N PRO A 395 -10.15 13.82 4.74
CA PRO A 395 -10.79 14.63 5.78
C PRO A 395 -11.16 13.87 7.07
N GLU A 396 -11.62 12.62 6.96
CA GLU A 396 -11.96 11.80 8.14
C GLU A 396 -10.71 11.39 8.93
N THR A 397 -9.59 11.15 8.25
CA THR A 397 -8.30 10.80 8.88
C THR A 397 -7.64 12.03 9.50
N GLU A 398 -7.76 13.19 8.86
CA GLU A 398 -7.33 14.49 9.39
C GLU A 398 -8.09 14.83 10.68
N LYS A 399 -9.40 14.56 10.74
CA LYS A 399 -10.20 14.69 11.98
C LYS A 399 -9.68 13.78 13.10
N ILE A 400 -9.45 12.49 12.83
CA ILE A 400 -8.89 11.55 13.84
C ILE A 400 -7.52 12.03 14.34
N GLN A 401 -6.68 12.55 13.44
CA GLN A 401 -5.37 13.11 13.81
C GLN A 401 -5.50 14.36 14.68
N GLN A 402 -6.44 15.27 14.37
CA GLN A 402 -6.72 16.45 15.18
C GLN A 402 -7.27 16.08 16.58
N GLU A 403 -8.17 15.10 16.66
CA GLU A 403 -8.70 14.59 17.93
C GLU A 403 -7.58 13.98 18.80
N ALA A 404 -6.70 13.17 18.21
CA ALA A 404 -5.55 12.58 18.91
C ALA A 404 -4.51 13.64 19.35
N ILE A 405 -4.26 14.67 18.53
CA ILE A 405 -3.39 15.79 18.90
C ILE A 405 -4.01 16.57 20.07
N ALA A 406 -5.30 16.87 20.02
CA ALA A 406 -6.02 17.57 21.08
C ALA A 406 -6.04 16.78 22.40
N GLU A 407 -6.23 15.45 22.36
CA GLU A 407 -6.15 14.58 23.53
C GLU A 407 -4.75 14.63 24.17
N VAL A 408 -3.68 14.52 23.37
CA VAL A 408 -2.30 14.58 23.88
C VAL A 408 -1.96 15.98 24.41
N GLN A 409 -2.44 17.05 23.77
CA GLN A 409 -2.30 18.42 24.26
C GLN A 409 -3.04 18.63 25.60
N ALA A 410 -4.25 18.09 25.75
CA ALA A 410 -4.99 18.15 27.01
C ALA A 410 -4.27 17.37 28.13
N LEU A 411 -3.71 16.19 27.83
CA LEU A 411 -2.89 15.43 28.77
C LEU A 411 -1.60 16.17 29.16
N LEU A 412 -0.95 16.84 28.21
CA LEU A 412 0.24 17.68 28.48
C LEU A 412 -0.11 18.87 29.38
N ILE A 413 -1.20 19.57 29.10
CA ILE A 413 -1.67 20.70 29.93
C ILE A 413 -2.01 20.22 31.34
N ALA A 414 -2.77 19.13 31.48
CA ALA A 414 -3.09 18.54 32.78
C ALA A 414 -1.82 18.14 33.57
N TRP A 415 -0.82 17.56 32.89
CA TRP A 415 0.46 17.21 33.50
C TRP A 415 1.26 18.45 33.97
N VAL A 416 1.36 19.52 33.16
CA VAL A 416 2.07 20.76 33.53
C VAL A 416 1.34 21.50 34.66
N THR A 417 0.01 21.53 34.64
CA THR A 417 -0.81 22.31 35.60
C THR A 417 -1.18 21.54 36.88
N GLY A 418 -0.84 20.25 36.97
CA GLY A 418 -1.26 19.38 38.08
C GLY A 418 -2.76 19.06 38.13
N ALA A 419 -3.54 19.46 37.11
CA ALA A 419 -4.96 19.14 37.02
C ALA A 419 -5.19 17.64 36.80
N GLU A 420 -6.34 17.10 37.25
CA GLU A 420 -6.69 15.72 36.94
C GLU A 420 -6.80 15.53 35.41
N PRO A 421 -6.09 14.56 34.83
CA PRO A 421 -6.19 14.30 33.41
C PRO A 421 -7.59 13.77 33.06
N PRO A 422 -8.12 14.10 31.86
CA PRO A 422 -9.36 13.48 31.38
C PRO A 422 -9.24 11.95 31.43
N LYS A 423 -10.33 11.28 31.85
CA LYS A 423 -10.37 9.86 32.24
C LYS A 423 -9.98 8.90 31.09
N SER A 424 -8.68 8.75 30.87
CA SER A 424 -8.06 7.77 30.00
C SER A 424 -7.56 6.58 30.83
N LYS A 425 -7.48 5.38 30.23
CA LYS A 425 -7.02 4.19 30.95
C LYS A 425 -5.51 4.34 31.27
N PRO A 426 -5.09 4.27 32.54
CA PRO A 426 -3.68 4.42 32.87
C PRO A 426 -2.89 3.25 32.28
N ARG A 427 -2.00 3.53 31.31
CA ARG A 427 -0.89 2.61 31.03
C ARG A 427 -0.02 2.56 32.29
N ARG A 428 0.45 1.36 32.64
CA ARG A 428 1.33 1.11 33.81
C ARG A 428 2.36 2.23 33.94
N ARG A 429 2.38 2.93 35.08
CA ARG A 429 3.48 3.83 35.44
C ARG A 429 4.76 2.99 35.58
N PRO A 430 5.79 3.16 34.72
CA PRO A 430 7.09 2.55 34.98
C PRO A 430 7.75 3.28 36.16
N GLY A 431 8.75 2.66 36.78
CA GLY A 431 9.49 3.30 37.87
C GLY A 431 10.21 4.55 37.38
N ARG A 432 10.03 5.69 38.07
CA ARG A 432 10.85 6.88 37.82
C ARG A 432 12.31 6.54 38.07
N SER A 433 13.16 6.84 37.10
CA SER A 433 14.61 6.82 37.26
C SER A 433 15.12 8.23 37.10
N THR A 434 15.64 8.82 38.18
CA THR A 434 16.35 10.10 38.10
C THR A 434 17.63 9.88 37.29
N VAL A 435 17.78 10.64 36.20
CA VAL A 435 18.96 10.62 35.33
C VAL A 435 19.91 11.76 35.72
N PRO A 436 21.17 11.79 35.22
CA PRO A 436 22.06 12.91 35.45
C PRO A 436 21.40 14.27 35.14
N PHE A 437 21.73 15.28 35.94
CA PHE A 437 21.12 16.62 35.92
C PHE A 437 19.65 16.67 36.39
N SER A 438 19.24 15.73 37.25
CA SER A 438 18.01 15.80 38.07
C SER A 438 16.67 15.83 37.31
N HIS A 439 16.66 15.35 36.06
CA HIS A 439 15.43 15.05 35.33
C HIS A 439 14.91 13.65 35.69
N ASP A 440 13.59 13.47 35.73
CA ASP A 440 12.95 12.16 35.95
C ASP A 440 12.67 11.48 34.59
N CYS A 441 13.34 10.35 34.31
CA CYS A 441 12.99 9.50 33.18
C CYS A 441 11.81 8.59 33.56
N LEU A 442 10.69 8.74 32.85
CA LEU A 442 9.46 7.98 33.09
C LEU A 442 9.50 6.53 32.56
N ASP A 443 10.36 6.22 31.59
CA ASP A 443 10.47 4.86 31.03
C ASP A 443 11.87 4.57 30.44
N PRO A 444 12.91 4.48 31.30
CA PRO A 444 14.26 4.19 30.82
C PRO A 444 14.38 2.81 30.17
N ALA A 445 13.49 1.88 30.52
CA ALA A 445 13.55 0.46 30.14
C ALA A 445 12.77 0.10 28.86
N ASN A 446 11.90 0.98 28.35
CA ASN A 446 11.17 0.74 27.08
C ASN A 446 11.27 1.89 26.07
N GLY A 447 12.13 2.90 26.31
CA GLY A 447 12.07 4.21 25.67
C GLY A 447 12.00 4.27 24.13
N ALA A 448 12.43 3.23 23.40
CA ALA A 448 12.29 3.16 21.94
C ALA A 448 11.58 1.90 21.41
N CYS A 449 11.77 0.71 22.02
CA CYS A 449 11.14 -0.56 21.65
C CYS A 449 11.30 -1.60 22.79
N ASN A 450 10.28 -2.47 22.96
CA ASN A 450 10.37 -3.83 23.53
C ASN A 450 11.41 -4.09 24.66
N GLY A 451 11.30 -3.42 25.81
CA GLY A 451 12.01 -3.81 27.03
C GLY A 451 13.53 -3.67 27.02
N THR A 452 14.11 -2.94 26.06
CA THR A 452 15.53 -2.58 26.06
C THR A 452 15.73 -1.16 26.57
N LEU A 453 16.78 -0.96 27.38
CA LEU A 453 17.25 0.36 27.82
C LEU A 453 17.31 1.36 26.66
N CYS A 454 16.92 2.60 26.93
CA CYS A 454 16.95 3.68 25.95
C CYS A 454 18.37 3.85 25.35
N PRO A 455 18.55 3.83 24.02
CA PRO A 455 19.86 4.01 23.39
C PRO A 455 20.44 5.42 23.56
N HIS A 456 19.65 6.34 24.12
CA HIS A 456 20.04 7.71 24.48
C HIS A 456 20.00 7.94 26.00
N TYR A 457 20.01 6.88 26.82
CA TYR A 457 20.10 7.01 28.27
C TYR A 457 21.39 7.76 28.66
N GLY A 458 21.25 8.81 29.49
CA GLY A 458 22.33 9.75 29.81
C GLY A 458 22.40 11.00 28.90
N ALA A 459 21.85 10.96 27.69
CA ALA A 459 21.77 12.12 26.78
C ALA A 459 20.45 12.91 26.92
N CYS A 460 19.87 12.92 28.12
CA CYS A 460 18.47 13.28 28.35
C CYS A 460 18.13 14.76 28.04
N LEU A 461 19.10 15.67 28.11
CA LEU A 461 18.96 17.07 27.69
C LEU A 461 18.66 17.25 26.19
N ARG A 462 18.88 16.20 25.36
CA ARG A 462 18.54 16.18 23.93
C ARG A 462 17.36 15.25 23.61
N CYS A 463 16.62 14.80 24.63
CA CYS A 463 15.47 13.92 24.44
C CYS A 463 14.34 14.68 23.74
N PRO A 464 13.75 14.17 22.64
CA PRO A 464 12.58 14.80 22.00
C PRO A 464 11.32 14.85 22.88
N GLY A 465 11.31 14.09 23.99
CA GLY A 465 10.28 14.10 25.02
C GLY A 465 10.69 14.82 26.31
N LEU A 466 11.77 15.61 26.30
CA LEU A 466 12.11 16.49 27.42
C LEU A 466 11.07 17.61 27.50
N VAL A 467 10.46 17.77 28.68
CA VAL A 467 9.61 18.92 28.99
C VAL A 467 10.05 19.48 30.34
N ILE A 468 10.27 20.79 30.38
CA ILE A 468 10.74 21.53 31.56
C ILE A 468 9.66 22.58 31.88
N PRO A 469 8.90 22.41 32.97
CA PRO A 469 8.06 23.47 33.50
C PRO A 469 8.88 24.70 33.87
N LEU A 470 8.38 25.90 33.53
CA LEU A 470 9.05 27.17 33.82
C LEU A 470 8.67 27.66 35.24
N ASP A 471 9.02 26.87 36.25
CA ASP A 471 8.75 27.13 37.67
C ASP A 471 10.04 27.23 38.51
N ILE A 472 9.87 27.55 39.80
CA ILE A 472 10.97 27.80 40.75
C ILE A 472 11.77 26.51 41.04
N ASP A 473 11.09 25.37 41.16
CA ASP A 473 11.72 24.07 41.49
C ASP A 473 12.63 23.58 40.36
N HIS A 474 12.17 23.69 39.11
CA HIS A 474 12.95 23.33 37.93
C HIS A 474 14.09 24.32 37.69
N LEU A 475 13.87 25.62 37.87
CA LEU A 475 14.92 26.63 37.79
C LEU A 475 16.03 26.38 38.81
N ALA A 476 15.68 26.08 40.06
CA ALA A 476 16.65 25.77 41.11
C ALA A 476 17.50 24.55 40.75
N ARG A 477 16.90 23.47 40.23
CA ARG A 477 17.64 22.29 39.74
C ARG A 477 18.57 22.60 38.57
N ILE A 478 18.15 23.44 37.63
CA ILE A 478 18.97 23.87 36.49
C ILE A 478 20.15 24.71 36.97
N LEU A 479 19.95 25.66 37.87
CA LEU A 479 21.02 26.46 38.49
C LEU A 479 22.02 25.57 39.25
N GLN A 480 21.53 24.58 40.02
CA GLN A 480 22.36 23.60 40.71
C GLN A 480 23.21 22.76 39.74
N ALA A 481 22.61 22.30 38.63
CA ALA A 481 23.31 21.53 37.59
C ALA A 481 24.37 22.37 36.85
N ILE A 482 24.07 23.63 36.53
CA ILE A 482 25.01 24.57 35.92
C ILE A 482 26.19 24.84 36.86
N ALA A 483 25.93 25.08 38.14
CA ALA A 483 26.99 25.30 39.14
C ALA A 483 27.92 24.08 39.25
N ALA A 484 27.37 22.86 39.32
CA ALA A 484 28.18 21.63 39.36
C ALA A 484 29.00 21.42 38.07
N LEU A 485 28.48 21.78 36.90
CA LEU A 485 29.21 21.70 35.63
C LEU A 485 30.36 22.71 35.54
N VAL A 486 30.18 23.92 36.09
CA VAL A 486 31.22 24.95 36.18
C VAL A 486 32.31 24.53 37.16
N ASP A 487 31.95 24.11 38.37
CA ASP A 487 32.89 23.61 39.39
C ASP A 487 33.65 22.35 38.92
N ALA A 488 33.04 21.51 38.10
CA ALA A 488 33.72 20.39 37.44
C ALA A 488 34.72 20.86 36.36
N ARG A 489 34.39 21.91 35.58
CA ARG A 489 35.27 22.45 34.54
C ARG A 489 36.61 22.93 35.07
N ASP A 490 36.60 23.49 36.27
CA ASP A 490 37.78 24.07 36.90
C ASP A 490 38.66 22.99 37.59
N ARG A 491 38.19 21.72 37.63
CA ARG A 491 38.88 20.56 38.23
C ARG A 491 39.30 19.48 37.22
N ILE A 492 38.67 19.43 36.05
CA ILE A 492 38.88 18.40 35.01
C ILE A 492 39.78 18.95 33.91
N ASP A 493 40.51 18.08 33.21
CA ASP A 493 41.23 18.47 31.98
C ASP A 493 40.28 19.17 30.98
N PRO A 494 40.65 20.35 30.42
CA PRO A 494 39.75 21.13 29.57
C PRO A 494 39.24 20.41 28.32
N VAL A 495 40.04 19.52 27.71
CA VAL A 495 39.62 18.76 26.53
C VAL A 495 38.61 17.69 26.94
N ARG A 496 38.91 16.94 27.99
CA ARG A 496 38.02 15.91 28.55
C ARG A 496 36.68 16.50 29.03
N TRP A 497 36.70 17.67 29.66
CA TRP A 497 35.47 18.36 30.07
C TRP A 497 34.63 18.79 28.86
N GLU A 498 35.25 19.34 27.82
CA GLU A 498 34.53 19.81 26.63
C GLU A 498 33.90 18.65 25.84
N GLU A 499 34.58 17.49 25.78
CA GLU A 499 34.06 16.26 25.16
C GLU A 499 32.85 15.66 25.93
N ILE A 500 32.93 15.58 27.27
CA ILE A 500 31.94 14.88 28.10
C ILE A 500 30.79 15.82 28.54
N TYR A 501 31.13 17.01 29.04
CA TYR A 501 30.23 17.88 29.79
C TYR A 501 29.87 19.18 29.06
N GLY A 502 30.77 19.72 28.22
CA GLY A 502 30.59 21.02 27.57
C GLY A 502 29.30 21.16 26.77
N SER A 503 28.81 20.06 26.17
CA SER A 503 27.53 20.07 25.45
C SER A 503 26.29 20.12 26.36
N SER A 504 26.36 19.54 27.56
CA SER A 504 25.28 19.61 28.56
C SER A 504 25.23 21.00 29.19
N TYR A 505 26.39 21.59 29.50
CA TYR A 505 26.50 22.97 29.96
C TYR A 505 25.90 23.95 28.94
N ARG A 506 26.27 23.83 27.65
CA ARG A 506 25.74 24.70 26.59
C ARG A 506 24.22 24.62 26.47
N ILE A 507 23.62 23.43 26.52
CA ILE A 507 22.15 23.28 26.48
C ILE A 507 21.50 23.91 27.72
N LEU A 508 22.00 23.62 28.92
CA LEU A 508 21.43 24.19 30.15
C LEU A 508 21.56 25.72 30.21
N PHE A 509 22.71 26.28 29.84
CA PHE A 509 23.03 27.70 30.02
C PHE A 509 22.60 28.59 28.85
N ASN A 510 22.75 28.14 27.60
CA ASN A 510 22.42 28.95 26.41
C ASN A 510 21.00 28.68 25.88
N ASP A 511 20.52 27.44 25.99
CA ASP A 511 19.27 27.03 25.32
C ASP A 511 18.08 26.96 26.29
N ILE A 512 18.29 26.57 27.56
CA ILE A 512 17.21 26.37 28.56
C ILE A 512 17.09 27.53 29.54
N LEU A 513 18.18 27.95 30.19
CA LEU A 513 18.15 28.99 31.23
C LEU A 513 17.54 30.33 30.75
N PRO A 514 17.75 30.81 29.49
CA PRO A 514 17.17 32.08 29.04
C PRO A 514 15.64 32.09 28.89
N ASP A 515 14.99 30.91 28.78
CA ASP A 515 13.53 30.81 28.65
C ASP A 515 12.80 30.97 30.00
N PHE A 516 13.52 30.95 31.13
CA PHE A 516 12.92 31.15 32.45
C PHE A 516 12.60 32.63 32.74
N PRO A 517 11.41 32.95 33.28
CA PRO A 517 11.08 34.31 33.69
C PRO A 517 12.06 34.85 34.74
N THR A 518 12.61 36.05 34.50
CA THR A 518 13.62 36.69 35.35
C THR A 518 13.19 36.85 36.81
N GLY A 519 11.88 37.01 37.06
CA GLY A 519 11.32 37.13 38.42
C GLY A 519 11.47 35.89 39.29
N LEU A 520 11.63 34.69 38.72
CA LEU A 520 11.77 33.44 39.49
C LEU A 520 13.19 33.23 40.05
N ARG A 521 14.18 33.95 39.52
CA ARG A 521 15.60 33.67 39.75
C ARG A 521 16.03 33.80 41.21
N THR A 522 15.64 34.89 41.88
CA THR A 522 16.00 35.15 43.29
C THR A 522 15.43 34.12 44.26
N GLU A 523 14.29 33.50 43.94
CA GLU A 523 13.67 32.47 44.77
C GLU A 523 14.27 31.09 44.48
N ALA A 524 14.53 30.80 43.20
CA ALA A 524 15.23 29.59 42.80
C ALA A 524 16.67 29.51 43.37
N GLU A 525 17.42 30.63 43.35
CA GLU A 525 18.78 30.71 43.92
C GLU A 525 18.78 30.43 45.44
N LYS A 526 17.74 30.84 46.18
CA LYS A 526 17.58 30.46 47.60
C LYS A 526 17.29 28.97 47.78
N LEU A 527 16.49 28.40 46.89
CA LEU A 527 16.07 26.99 46.93
C LEU A 527 17.23 26.03 46.65
N VAL A 528 18.22 26.42 45.83
CA VAL A 528 19.43 25.61 45.53
C VAL A 528 20.10 25.10 46.81
N SER A 529 20.23 25.95 47.84
CA SER A 529 20.86 25.61 49.12
C SER A 529 20.10 24.56 49.95
N ALA A 530 18.84 24.29 49.61
CA ALA A 530 18.00 23.27 50.25
C ALA A 530 17.83 21.99 49.41
N LEU A 531 18.35 21.97 48.17
CA LEU A 531 18.31 20.78 47.32
C LEU A 531 19.38 19.75 47.76
N PRO A 532 19.10 18.44 47.63
CA PRO A 532 20.12 17.40 47.81
C PRO A 532 21.33 17.65 46.90
N PRO A 533 22.57 17.42 47.36
CA PRO A 533 23.76 17.64 46.54
C PRO A 533 23.77 16.68 45.34
N LEU A 534 24.26 17.18 44.20
CA LEU A 534 24.47 16.36 43.01
C LEU A 534 25.67 15.43 43.22
N PRO A 535 25.73 14.27 42.53
CA PRO A 535 26.93 13.45 42.48
C PRO A 535 28.12 14.26 41.96
N VAL A 536 29.30 14.03 42.54
CA VAL A 536 30.56 14.64 42.05
C VAL A 536 30.82 14.15 40.63
N LEU A 537 31.07 15.09 39.72
CA LEU A 537 31.48 14.82 38.34
C LEU A 537 33.00 14.54 38.28
N GLU A 538 33.41 13.58 37.44
CA GLU A 538 34.80 13.09 37.30
C GLU A 538 35.67 13.86 36.31
#